data_AF-A0A955DMQ8-F1
#
_entry.id   AF-A0A955DMQ8-F1
#
_cell.length_a   1.000
_cell.length_b   1.000
_cell.length_c   1.000
_cell.angle_alpha   90.00
_cell.angle_beta   90.00
_cell.angle_gamma   90.00
#
_symmetry.space_group_name_H-M   'P 1'
#
loop_
_entity.id
_entity.type
_entity.pdbx_description
1 polymer ?
#
loop_
_entity_poly.entity_id
_entity_poly.type
_entity_poly.pdbx_seq_one_letter_code
_entity_poly.pdbx_strand_id
1 'polypeptide(L)'
;VVNNSPIDLRVSVLPTMFGESVVLRVLDRSNVQLSLEKIGLRDEEFAQISRLIRKPNGIVVVTGPTGSGKTTTLYAGLNTLNDPETKILTAEDPVEYDIDGLVQCQVNTEQQLTFARLLRSFLRQDPDVILVGEIRDLETAQIAVQASLTGHLVFSTLHTNDAPSSILRLMDLGIEAFLLTATVEAIIAQRLVRRICLHCKEEYVPSEEQLMELQLRPADISGRTFFRGRGCDACNRSGYRGRLAIFEIMEIDDALREMIMSEVSTNVLRTESRKRGMRTLRESGLLAIYDGQTTIDEVVRETIVED
;
A
#
# COMPACT_ATOMS: atom_id res chain seq x y z
N VAL A 1 -12.87 22.08 -15.32
CA VAL A 1 -14.16 21.75 -14.68
C VAL A 1 -14.89 20.77 -15.57
N VAL A 2 -15.23 19.58 -15.07
CA VAL A 2 -16.07 18.61 -15.79
C VAL A 2 -17.29 18.35 -14.90
N ASN A 3 -18.50 18.43 -15.45
CA ASN A 3 -19.76 18.29 -14.70
C ASN A 3 -19.84 19.18 -13.45
N ASN A 4 -19.43 20.46 -13.55
CA ASN A 4 -19.35 21.42 -12.43
C ASN A 4 -18.39 21.06 -11.28
N SER A 5 -17.59 20.00 -11.40
CA SER A 5 -16.54 19.69 -10.43
C SER A 5 -15.18 20.23 -10.90
N PRO A 6 -14.40 20.91 -10.03
CA PRO A 6 -13.01 21.20 -10.33
C PRO A 6 -12.25 19.88 -10.50
N ILE A 7 -11.39 19.82 -11.51
CA ILE A 7 -10.54 18.67 -11.81
C ILE A 7 -9.13 19.19 -11.96
N ASP A 8 -8.21 18.56 -11.24
CA ASP A 8 -6.80 18.84 -11.38
C ASP A 8 -6.19 17.94 -12.45
N LEU A 9 -5.19 18.47 -13.15
CA LEU A 9 -4.45 17.75 -14.16
C LEU A 9 -2.98 17.75 -13.79
N ARG A 10 -2.38 16.57 -13.69
CA ARG A 10 -0.93 16.43 -13.69
C ARG A 10 -0.45 16.38 -15.14
N VAL A 11 0.33 17.37 -15.53
CA VAL A 11 0.86 17.52 -16.88
C VAL A 11 2.33 17.08 -16.90
N SER A 12 2.68 16.21 -17.84
CA SER A 12 4.07 15.84 -18.12
C SER A 12 4.37 16.14 -19.58
N VAL A 13 5.38 16.97 -19.83
CA VAL A 13 5.86 17.28 -21.18
C VAL A 13 7.25 16.67 -21.35
N LEU A 14 7.42 15.87 -22.40
CA LEU A 14 8.68 15.21 -22.74
C LEU A 14 9.10 15.67 -24.15
N PRO A 15 10.24 16.36 -24.30
CA PRO A 15 10.81 16.65 -25.61
C PRO A 15 11.18 15.35 -26.33
N THR A 16 10.75 15.21 -27.58
CA THR A 16 11.05 14.08 -28.45
C THR A 16 11.69 14.56 -29.75
N MET A 17 12.24 13.63 -30.54
CA MET A 17 12.87 13.97 -31.83
C MET A 17 11.92 14.70 -32.80
N PHE A 18 10.61 14.48 -32.68
CA PHE A 18 9.60 15.00 -33.62
C PHE A 18 8.62 16.00 -32.97
N GLY A 19 9.01 16.61 -31.85
CA GLY A 19 8.17 17.56 -31.10
C GLY A 19 7.99 17.14 -29.65
N GLU A 20 6.94 17.60 -28.99
CA GLU A 20 6.69 17.31 -27.57
C GLU A 20 5.63 16.22 -27.40
N SER A 21 5.92 15.24 -26.53
CA SER A 21 4.93 14.30 -26.03
C SER A 21 4.33 14.86 -24.74
N VAL A 22 3.01 15.04 -24.71
CA VAL A 22 2.29 15.59 -23.55
C VAL A 22 1.34 14.53 -22.99
N VAL A 23 1.51 14.20 -21.71
CA VAL A 23 0.62 13.30 -20.97
C VAL A 23 -0.15 14.13 -19.94
N LEU A 24 -1.48 14.05 -20.01
CA LEU A 24 -2.40 14.65 -19.05
C LEU A 24 -3.02 13.53 -18.19
N ARG A 25 -2.74 13.54 -16.89
CA ARG A 25 -3.38 12.63 -15.93
C ARG A 25 -4.44 13.40 -15.15
N VAL A 26 -5.68 12.91 -15.24
CA VAL A 26 -6.81 13.43 -14.47
C VAL A 26 -6.68 13.02 -13.01
N LEU A 27 -6.74 14.00 -12.12
CA LEU A 27 -6.85 13.83 -10.68
C LEU A 27 -8.27 14.23 -10.27
N ASP A 28 -9.12 13.23 -10.07
CA ASP A 28 -10.49 13.43 -9.64
C ASP A 28 -10.56 13.46 -8.11
N ARG A 29 -10.74 14.65 -7.54
CA ARG A 29 -10.89 14.87 -6.10
C ARG A 29 -12.26 14.43 -5.56
N SER A 30 -13.25 14.19 -6.42
CA SER A 30 -14.65 13.96 -5.99
C SER A 30 -14.96 12.51 -5.58
N ASN A 31 -14.10 11.55 -5.94
CA ASN A 31 -14.38 10.12 -5.84
C ASN A 31 -13.62 9.36 -4.74
N VAL A 32 -12.77 10.03 -3.96
CA VAL A 32 -12.00 9.34 -2.92
C VAL A 32 -12.74 9.43 -1.58
N GLN A 33 -13.56 8.43 -1.31
CA GLN A 33 -14.08 8.22 0.05
C GLN A 33 -12.95 7.61 0.88
N LEU A 34 -12.22 8.46 1.60
CA LEU A 34 -11.10 8.11 2.49
C LEU A 34 -11.61 7.44 3.78
N SER A 35 -12.10 6.20 3.67
CA SER A 35 -12.53 5.40 4.82
C SER A 35 -11.98 3.98 4.71
N LEU A 36 -11.51 3.44 5.84
CA LEU A 36 -10.91 2.11 5.91
C LEU A 36 -11.90 1.01 5.50
N GLU A 37 -13.19 1.22 5.74
CA GLU A 37 -14.27 0.30 5.36
C GLU A 37 -14.43 0.18 3.84
N LYS A 38 -13.93 1.16 3.07
CA LYS A 38 -14.15 1.26 1.61
C LYS A 38 -12.93 0.91 0.77
N ILE A 39 -11.76 0.70 1.39
CA ILE A 39 -10.53 0.33 0.68
C ILE A 39 -10.43 -1.18 0.37
N GLY A 40 -11.44 -1.96 0.75
CA GLY A 40 -11.54 -3.38 0.37
C GLY A 40 -10.78 -4.34 1.29
N LEU A 41 -10.58 -3.96 2.55
CA LEU A 41 -10.04 -4.83 3.58
C LEU A 41 -11.02 -5.97 3.90
N ARG A 42 -10.50 -7.16 4.13
CA ARG A 42 -11.25 -8.25 4.78
C ARG A 42 -11.36 -7.96 6.27
N ASP A 43 -12.32 -8.60 6.95
CA ASP A 43 -12.60 -8.33 8.38
C ASP A 43 -11.36 -8.45 9.28
N GLU A 44 -10.54 -9.49 9.07
CA GLU A 44 -9.27 -9.68 9.79
C GLU A 44 -8.27 -8.54 9.50
N GLU A 45 -8.11 -8.18 8.23
CA GLU A 45 -7.19 -7.13 7.78
C GLU A 45 -7.64 -5.76 8.30
N PHE A 46 -8.96 -5.51 8.33
CA PHE A 46 -9.56 -4.33 8.91
C PHE A 46 -9.28 -4.24 10.41
N ALA A 47 -9.45 -5.33 11.16
CA ALA A 47 -9.13 -5.36 12.58
C ALA A 47 -7.64 -5.13 12.85
N GLN A 48 -6.75 -5.72 12.05
CA GLN A 48 -5.30 -5.52 12.15
C GLN A 48 -4.92 -4.06 11.90
N ILE A 49 -5.32 -3.49 10.76
CA ILE A 49 -5.00 -2.10 10.41
C ILE A 49 -5.60 -1.14 11.44
N SER A 50 -6.85 -1.35 11.88
CA SER A 50 -7.50 -0.52 12.90
C SER A 50 -6.72 -0.49 14.22
N ARG A 51 -6.10 -1.60 14.60
CA ARG A 51 -5.21 -1.65 15.78
C ARG A 51 -3.88 -0.96 15.51
N LEU A 52 -3.27 -1.19 14.34
CA LEU A 52 -1.98 -0.60 13.99
C LEU A 52 -2.04 0.93 13.96
N ILE A 53 -3.12 1.51 13.42
CA ILE A 53 -3.24 2.97 13.34
C ILE A 53 -3.47 3.63 14.70
N ARG A 54 -3.83 2.88 15.74
CA ARG A 54 -4.06 3.38 17.10
C ARG A 54 -2.94 3.02 18.07
N LYS A 55 -1.80 2.53 17.56
CA LYS A 55 -0.62 2.32 18.41
C LYS A 55 -0.13 3.67 18.95
N PRO A 56 0.36 3.73 20.20
CA PRO A 56 0.83 4.97 20.79
C PRO A 56 2.06 5.52 20.08
N ASN A 57 2.91 4.64 19.55
CA ASN A 57 4.09 4.98 18.76
C ASN A 57 4.50 3.79 17.89
N GLY A 58 5.51 4.01 17.05
CA GLY A 58 6.05 2.99 16.15
C GLY A 58 6.01 3.42 14.69
N ILE A 59 6.58 2.61 13.81
CA ILE A 59 6.57 2.81 12.37
C ILE A 59 5.70 1.76 11.71
N VAL A 60 4.71 2.22 10.94
CA VAL A 60 3.91 1.39 10.04
C VAL A 60 4.24 1.77 8.61
N VAL A 61 4.80 0.81 7.86
CA VAL A 61 5.23 1.03 6.48
C VAL A 61 4.20 0.44 5.52
N VAL A 62 3.71 1.22 4.57
CA VAL A 62 2.89 0.71 3.46
C VAL A 62 3.76 0.62 2.21
N THR A 63 3.87 -0.55 1.60
CA THR A 63 4.74 -0.79 0.46
C THR A 63 4.00 -1.29 -0.79
N GLY A 64 4.61 -1.06 -1.95
CA GLY A 64 4.12 -1.48 -3.26
C GLY A 64 4.53 -0.52 -4.38
N PRO A 65 4.26 -0.87 -5.64
CA PRO A 65 4.59 -0.05 -6.79
C PRO A 65 3.77 1.24 -6.85
N THR A 66 4.12 2.12 -7.77
CA THR A 66 3.30 3.30 -8.07
C THR A 66 1.91 2.87 -8.53
N GLY A 67 0.87 3.52 -7.99
CA GLY A 67 -0.51 3.20 -8.34
C GLY A 67 -1.11 1.99 -7.62
N SER A 68 -0.40 1.38 -6.66
CA SER A 68 -0.94 0.29 -5.83
C SER A 68 -1.92 0.74 -4.75
N GLY A 69 -2.18 2.05 -4.61
CA GLY A 69 -3.14 2.60 -3.66
C GLY A 69 -2.60 2.88 -2.24
N LYS A 70 -1.27 2.88 -2.05
CA LYS A 70 -0.62 3.15 -0.74
C LYS A 70 -1.14 4.43 -0.09
N THR A 71 -1.11 5.55 -0.82
CA THR A 71 -1.55 6.86 -0.35
C THR A 71 -3.03 6.84 0.05
N THR A 72 -3.88 6.14 -0.71
CA THR A 72 -5.30 5.98 -0.38
C THR A 72 -5.50 5.24 0.94
N THR A 73 -4.76 4.16 1.17
CA THR A 73 -4.80 3.39 2.43
C THR A 73 -4.30 4.23 3.60
N LEU A 74 -3.17 4.93 3.43
CA LEU A 74 -2.60 5.79 4.45
C LEU A 74 -3.55 6.94 4.81
N TYR A 75 -4.08 7.63 3.82
CA TYR A 75 -5.03 8.72 4.04
C TYR A 75 -6.34 8.23 4.69
N ALA A 76 -6.83 7.03 4.35
CA ALA A 76 -7.98 6.44 5.04
C ALA A 76 -7.67 6.15 6.51
N GLY A 77 -6.47 5.68 6.82
CA GLY A 77 -5.98 5.50 8.19
C GLY A 77 -5.89 6.83 8.95
N LEU A 78 -5.24 7.84 8.37
CA LEU A 78 -5.11 9.16 8.97
C LEU A 78 -6.47 9.84 9.19
N ASN A 79 -7.37 9.74 8.22
CA ASN A 79 -8.72 10.30 8.35
C ASN A 79 -9.53 9.62 9.47
N THR A 80 -9.21 8.36 9.82
CA THR A 80 -9.81 7.67 10.98
C THR A 80 -9.30 8.23 12.31
N LEU A 81 -8.10 8.82 12.34
CA LEU A 81 -7.48 9.46 13.50
C LEU A 81 -7.68 10.99 13.50
N ASN A 82 -8.38 11.53 12.50
CA ASN A 82 -8.49 12.96 12.28
C ASN A 82 -9.56 13.56 13.21
N ASP A 83 -9.17 13.74 14.45
CA ASP A 83 -9.94 14.44 15.47
C ASP A 83 -9.15 15.66 15.99
N PRO A 84 -9.81 16.68 16.58
CA PRO A 84 -9.15 17.92 17.00
C PRO A 84 -8.09 17.76 18.10
N GLU A 85 -8.05 16.64 18.81
CA GLU A 85 -7.07 16.36 19.87
C GLU A 85 -5.79 15.71 19.31
N THR A 86 -5.84 15.16 18.10
CA THR A 86 -4.71 14.48 17.45
C THR A 86 -4.05 15.37 16.39
N LYS A 87 -2.81 15.81 16.63
CA LYS A 87 -2.04 16.60 15.67
C LYS A 87 -1.32 15.72 14.65
N ILE A 88 -1.84 15.72 13.42
CA ILE A 88 -1.29 14.95 12.30
C ILE A 88 -0.48 15.85 11.36
N LEU A 89 0.81 15.55 11.18
CA LEU A 89 1.71 16.26 10.25
C LEU A 89 2.12 15.35 9.09
N THR A 90 2.03 15.82 7.84
CA THR A 90 2.44 15.04 6.67
C THR A 90 3.52 15.75 5.86
N ALA A 91 4.53 15.02 5.40
CA ALA A 91 5.53 15.48 4.44
C ALA A 91 5.37 14.68 3.14
N GLU A 92 5.08 15.33 2.02
CA GLU A 92 4.61 14.64 0.78
C GLU A 92 5.19 15.24 -0.51
N ASP A 93 5.26 14.46 -1.59
CA ASP A 93 5.87 14.88 -2.87
C ASP A 93 5.12 14.32 -4.10
N PRO A 94 4.05 14.99 -4.60
CA PRO A 94 3.35 16.14 -4.02
C PRO A 94 2.26 15.72 -3.02
N VAL A 95 1.55 16.69 -2.43
CA VAL A 95 0.30 16.42 -1.72
C VAL A 95 -0.79 16.08 -2.74
N GLU A 96 -1.38 14.88 -2.65
CA GLU A 96 -2.34 14.38 -3.64
C GLU A 96 -3.78 14.86 -3.38
N TYR A 97 -4.17 14.94 -2.10
CA TYR A 97 -5.48 15.44 -1.68
C TYR A 97 -5.33 16.37 -0.48
N ASP A 98 -6.08 17.46 -0.49
CA ASP A 98 -6.22 18.37 0.64
C ASP A 98 -7.24 17.79 1.63
N ILE A 99 -6.77 17.39 2.81
CA ILE A 99 -7.55 16.76 3.87
C ILE A 99 -7.68 17.77 5.01
N ASP A 100 -8.89 18.27 5.21
CA ASP A 100 -9.21 19.15 6.32
C ASP A 100 -8.85 18.50 7.67
N GLY A 101 -8.22 19.26 8.57
CA GLY A 101 -7.72 18.79 9.87
C GLY A 101 -6.26 18.30 9.88
N LEU A 102 -5.69 17.92 8.73
CA LEU A 102 -4.27 17.55 8.64
C LEU A 102 -3.39 18.76 8.33
N VAL A 103 -2.17 18.78 8.88
CA VAL A 103 -1.15 19.76 8.49
C VAL A 103 -0.25 19.15 7.42
N GLN A 104 -0.62 19.39 6.16
CA GLN A 104 0.07 18.79 5.01
C GLN A 104 1.16 19.71 4.46
N CYS A 105 2.40 19.21 4.44
CA CYS A 105 3.58 19.92 3.95
C CYS A 105 4.11 19.27 2.67
N GLN A 106 4.16 20.04 1.59
CA GLN A 106 4.73 19.55 0.34
C GLN A 106 6.24 19.77 0.28
N VAL A 107 6.98 18.76 -0.18
CA VAL A 107 8.39 18.86 -0.53
C VAL A 107 8.58 19.90 -1.63
N ASN A 108 9.59 20.76 -1.48
CA ASN A 108 9.96 21.74 -2.49
C ASN A 108 11.48 21.76 -2.64
N THR A 109 11.99 21.14 -3.69
CA THR A 109 13.43 21.03 -3.95
C THR A 109 14.06 22.38 -4.31
N GLU A 110 13.35 23.26 -5.01
CA GLU A 110 13.85 24.62 -5.35
C GLU A 110 14.11 25.46 -4.08
N GLN A 111 13.28 25.29 -3.06
CA GLN A 111 13.41 25.96 -1.76
C GLN A 111 14.20 25.15 -0.73
N GLN A 112 14.80 24.02 -1.14
CA GLN A 112 15.52 23.08 -0.26
C GLN A 112 14.67 22.57 0.92
N LEU A 113 13.36 22.43 0.72
CA LEU A 113 12.41 21.86 1.66
C LEU A 113 12.26 20.37 1.38
N THR A 114 13.27 19.58 1.81
CA THR A 114 13.32 18.12 1.62
C THR A 114 12.50 17.37 2.70
N PHE A 115 12.24 16.07 2.48
CA PHE A 115 11.64 15.20 3.50
C PHE A 115 12.37 15.30 4.85
N ALA A 116 13.68 15.05 4.86
CA ALA A 116 14.48 15.15 6.08
C ALA A 116 14.36 16.51 6.80
N ARG A 117 14.30 17.62 6.07
CA ARG A 117 14.13 18.96 6.66
C ARG A 117 12.74 19.17 7.25
N LEU A 118 11.70 18.70 6.58
CA LEU A 118 10.32 18.73 7.08
C LEU A 118 10.18 17.88 8.34
N LEU A 119 10.66 16.63 8.32
CA LEU A 119 10.61 15.72 9.46
C LEU A 119 11.33 16.30 10.69
N ARG A 120 12.52 16.89 10.52
CA ARG A 120 13.21 17.59 11.62
C ARG A 120 12.42 18.76 12.19
N SER A 121 11.58 19.40 11.37
CA SER A 121 10.73 20.49 11.81
C SER A 121 9.50 19.98 12.54
N PHE A 122 8.94 18.84 12.12
CA PHE A 122 7.83 18.17 12.79
C PHE A 122 8.14 17.83 14.25
N LEU A 123 9.37 17.39 14.56
CA LEU A 123 9.78 17.12 15.95
C LEU A 123 9.76 18.35 16.88
N ARG A 124 9.58 19.56 16.35
CA ARG A 124 9.39 20.81 17.14
C ARG A 124 7.98 21.37 17.01
N GLN A 125 7.04 20.56 16.53
CA GLN A 125 5.65 20.95 16.31
C GLN A 125 4.70 20.19 17.23
N ASP A 126 5.19 19.43 18.22
CA ASP A 126 4.36 18.64 19.13
C ASP A 126 3.37 17.72 18.38
N PRO A 127 3.84 16.89 17.41
CA PRO A 127 2.95 16.02 16.65
C PRO A 127 2.54 14.80 17.48
N ASP A 128 1.39 14.20 17.15
CA ASP A 128 1.02 12.87 17.63
C ASP A 128 1.32 11.81 16.56
N VAL A 129 0.96 12.14 15.31
CA VAL A 129 1.10 11.27 14.15
C VAL A 129 1.88 11.98 13.04
N ILE A 130 2.83 11.27 12.45
CA ILE A 130 3.64 11.77 11.33
C ILE A 130 3.44 10.87 10.12
N LEU A 131 3.12 11.44 8.97
CA LEU A 131 3.22 10.77 7.68
C LEU A 131 4.46 11.25 6.92
N VAL A 132 5.31 10.32 6.55
CA VAL A 132 6.41 10.51 5.62
C VAL A 132 5.98 9.91 4.28
N GLY A 133 5.79 10.74 3.25
CA GLY A 133 5.25 10.30 1.97
C GLY A 133 6.02 9.12 1.38
N GLU A 134 7.34 9.09 1.54
CA GLU A 134 8.22 8.01 1.10
C GLU A 134 9.58 8.06 1.83
N ILE A 135 10.15 6.90 2.14
CA ILE A 135 11.56 6.77 2.55
C ILE A 135 12.41 6.38 1.34
N ARG A 136 13.20 7.34 0.82
CA ARG A 136 14.13 7.14 -0.31
C ARG A 136 15.58 6.94 0.11
N ASP A 137 15.95 7.51 1.25
CA ASP A 137 17.34 7.67 1.67
C ASP A 137 17.51 7.39 3.17
N LEU A 138 18.76 7.19 3.57
CA LEU A 138 19.15 6.92 4.95
C LEU A 138 18.75 8.04 5.89
N GLU A 139 18.91 9.30 5.47
CA GLU A 139 18.67 10.46 6.31
C GLU A 139 17.20 10.52 6.73
N THR A 140 16.28 10.37 5.78
CA THR A 140 14.83 10.34 6.02
C THR A 140 14.45 9.14 6.89
N ALA A 141 15.02 7.96 6.61
CA ALA A 141 14.79 6.75 7.40
C ALA A 141 15.24 6.92 8.86
N GLN A 142 16.43 7.49 9.10
CA GLN A 142 16.95 7.74 10.43
C GLN A 142 16.07 8.70 11.22
N ILE A 143 15.59 9.78 10.61
CA ILE A 143 14.72 10.73 11.30
C ILE A 143 13.36 10.11 11.61
N ALA A 144 12.80 9.27 10.73
CA ALA A 144 11.57 8.52 11.00
C ALA A 144 11.74 7.56 12.21
N VAL A 145 12.87 6.85 12.28
CA VAL A 145 13.25 6.02 13.44
C VAL A 145 13.35 6.86 14.71
N GLN A 146 14.02 8.02 14.67
CA GLN A 146 14.13 8.91 15.83
C GLN A 146 12.76 9.45 16.27
N ALA A 147 11.88 9.80 15.32
CA ALA A 147 10.52 10.22 15.62
C ALA A 147 9.75 9.10 16.35
N SER A 148 9.84 7.87 15.86
CA SER A 148 9.22 6.72 16.51
C SER A 148 9.78 6.45 17.92
N LEU A 149 11.11 6.47 18.10
CA LEU A 149 11.76 6.27 19.41
C LEU A 149 11.41 7.36 20.43
N THR A 150 11.06 8.57 19.96
CA THR A 150 10.62 9.68 20.81
C THR A 150 9.14 9.65 21.14
N GLY A 151 8.43 8.59 20.75
CA GLY A 151 7.06 8.34 21.17
C GLY A 151 5.99 8.72 20.14
N HIS A 152 6.35 8.92 18.87
CA HIS A 152 5.40 9.27 17.82
C HIS A 152 4.99 8.04 17.00
N LEU A 153 3.75 8.05 16.48
CA LEU A 153 3.33 7.10 15.46
C LEU A 153 3.70 7.63 14.08
N VAL A 154 4.49 6.86 13.33
CA VAL A 154 5.01 7.25 12.03
C VAL A 154 4.47 6.32 10.95
N PHE A 155 3.81 6.89 9.97
CA PHE A 155 3.47 6.20 8.72
C PHE A 155 4.48 6.54 7.65
N SER A 156 4.84 5.57 6.83
CA SER A 156 5.66 5.83 5.65
C SER A 156 5.35 4.91 4.50
N THR A 157 5.89 5.22 3.32
CA THR A 157 5.90 4.31 2.18
C THR A 157 7.28 3.87 1.73
N LEU A 158 7.32 2.65 1.18
CA LEU A 158 8.45 2.12 0.43
C LEU A 158 7.98 1.57 -0.92
N HIS A 159 8.95 1.31 -1.78
CA HIS A 159 8.77 0.67 -3.08
C HIS A 159 9.45 -0.70 -3.09
N THR A 160 8.82 -1.67 -2.44
CA THR A 160 9.22 -3.08 -2.47
C THR A 160 8.09 -3.97 -2.97
N ASN A 161 8.42 -5.23 -3.26
CA ASN A 161 7.47 -6.15 -3.87
C ASN A 161 6.55 -6.80 -2.85
N ASP A 162 7.04 -7.06 -1.64
CA ASP A 162 6.35 -7.76 -0.56
C ASP A 162 6.72 -7.13 0.80
N ALA A 163 6.07 -7.57 1.87
CA ALA A 163 6.32 -7.04 3.21
C ALA A 163 7.71 -7.45 3.74
N PRO A 164 8.14 -8.73 3.67
CA PRO A 164 9.46 -9.16 4.17
C PRO A 164 10.64 -8.41 3.54
N SER A 165 10.63 -8.17 2.22
CA SER A 165 11.70 -7.45 1.52
C SER A 165 11.84 -5.98 1.93
N SER A 166 10.81 -5.41 2.57
CA SER A 166 10.87 -4.04 3.11
C SER A 166 11.84 -3.91 4.27
N ILE A 167 12.00 -4.96 5.10
CA ILE A 167 13.02 -4.98 6.15
C ILE A 167 14.41 -4.90 5.53
N LEU A 168 14.68 -5.77 4.55
CA LEU A 168 15.97 -5.76 3.85
C LEU A 168 16.21 -4.42 3.16
N ARG A 169 15.19 -3.81 2.53
CA ARG A 169 15.32 -2.49 1.91
C ARG A 169 15.70 -1.40 2.91
N LEU A 170 15.16 -1.42 4.13
CA LEU A 170 15.54 -0.46 5.17
C LEU A 170 16.98 -0.70 5.67
N MET A 171 17.40 -1.96 5.77
CA MET A 171 18.79 -2.31 6.08
C MET A 171 19.76 -1.88 4.98
N ASP A 172 19.40 -2.06 3.70
CA ASP A 172 20.18 -1.64 2.54
C ASP A 172 20.35 -0.12 2.47
N LEU A 173 19.37 0.65 2.99
CA LEU A 173 19.51 2.09 3.15
C LEU A 173 20.53 2.45 4.24
N GLY A 174 20.85 1.53 5.15
CA GLY A 174 21.81 1.71 6.24
C GLY A 174 21.17 1.81 7.64
N ILE A 175 19.91 1.39 7.80
CA ILE A 175 19.29 1.31 9.13
C ILE A 175 19.72 0.00 9.80
N GLU A 176 20.27 0.10 11.00
CA GLU A 176 20.72 -1.05 11.79
C GLU A 176 19.53 -1.90 12.24
N ALA A 177 19.70 -3.23 12.23
CA ALA A 177 18.62 -4.18 12.53
C ALA A 177 17.94 -3.92 13.89
N PHE A 178 18.71 -3.57 14.93
CA PHE A 178 18.14 -3.30 16.25
C PHE A 178 17.23 -2.05 16.27
N LEU A 179 17.46 -1.06 15.40
CA LEU A 179 16.57 0.09 15.28
C LEU A 179 15.26 -0.32 14.63
N LEU A 180 15.31 -1.19 13.62
CA LEU A 180 14.11 -1.72 12.99
C LEU A 180 13.26 -2.51 13.98
N THR A 181 13.87 -3.38 14.79
CA THR A 181 13.13 -4.17 15.78
C THR A 181 12.56 -3.33 16.92
N ALA A 182 13.21 -2.22 17.25
CA ALA A 182 12.75 -1.28 18.27
C ALA A 182 11.65 -0.32 17.78
N THR A 183 11.50 -0.11 16.47
CA THR A 183 10.61 0.94 15.94
C THR A 183 9.55 0.45 14.96
N VAL A 184 9.82 -0.55 14.14
CA VAL A 184 8.86 -1.02 13.12
C VAL A 184 7.83 -1.94 13.75
N GLU A 185 6.57 -1.58 13.63
CA GLU A 185 5.44 -2.32 14.19
C GLU A 185 4.77 -3.22 13.16
N ALA A 186 4.68 -2.75 11.91
CA ALA A 186 4.14 -3.54 10.82
C ALA A 186 4.60 -3.02 9.45
N ILE A 187 4.60 -3.93 8.48
CA ILE A 187 4.73 -3.63 7.06
C ILE A 187 3.50 -4.17 6.35
N ILE A 188 2.84 -3.29 5.58
CA ILE A 188 1.64 -3.58 4.80
C ILE A 188 2.02 -3.51 3.33
N ALA A 189 2.20 -4.64 2.66
CA ALA A 189 2.35 -4.69 1.21
C ALA A 189 0.98 -4.67 0.53
N GLN A 190 0.86 -3.91 -0.56
CA GLN A 190 -0.40 -3.68 -1.25
C GLN A 190 -0.24 -3.78 -2.78
N ARG A 191 -1.28 -4.32 -3.42
CA ARG A 191 -1.50 -4.29 -4.88
C ARG A 191 -2.94 -3.92 -5.20
N LEU A 192 -3.18 -3.41 -6.41
CA LEU A 192 -4.54 -3.24 -6.94
C LEU A 192 -4.77 -4.19 -8.10
N VAL A 193 -5.78 -5.03 -7.98
CA VAL A 193 -6.28 -5.87 -9.08
C VAL A 193 -7.58 -5.28 -9.63
N ARG A 194 -7.85 -5.49 -10.92
CA ARG A 194 -9.11 -5.05 -11.52
C ARG A 194 -10.28 -5.91 -11.05
N ARG A 195 -11.42 -5.29 -10.75
CA ARG A 195 -12.64 -6.02 -10.36
C ARG A 195 -13.39 -6.52 -11.58
N ILE A 196 -13.93 -7.73 -11.51
CA ILE A 196 -14.82 -8.28 -12.55
C ILE A 196 -16.04 -7.37 -12.69
N CYS A 197 -16.42 -7.05 -13.93
CA CYS A 197 -17.61 -6.27 -14.20
C CYS A 197 -18.88 -7.03 -13.78
N LEU A 198 -19.67 -6.46 -12.87
CA LEU A 198 -20.90 -7.07 -12.35
C LEU A 198 -21.99 -7.31 -13.42
N HIS A 199 -22.01 -6.54 -14.51
CA HIS A 199 -23.02 -6.71 -15.59
C HIS A 199 -22.74 -7.89 -16.51
N CYS A 200 -21.47 -8.27 -16.66
CA CYS A 200 -21.05 -9.31 -17.58
C CYS A 200 -20.24 -10.41 -16.88
N LYS A 201 -20.38 -10.51 -15.55
CA LYS A 201 -19.81 -11.59 -14.76
C LYS A 201 -20.46 -12.90 -15.17
N GLU A 202 -19.64 -13.90 -15.47
CA GLU A 202 -20.07 -15.25 -15.79
C GLU A 202 -19.15 -16.26 -15.12
N GLU A 203 -19.71 -17.43 -14.79
CA GLU A 203 -18.93 -18.57 -14.33
C GLU A 203 -18.10 -19.14 -15.48
N TYR A 204 -16.90 -19.61 -15.17
CA TYR A 204 -16.07 -20.34 -16.12
C TYR A 204 -15.27 -21.42 -15.40
N VAL A 205 -14.79 -22.39 -16.18
CA VAL A 205 -13.87 -23.43 -15.69
C VAL A 205 -12.45 -23.02 -16.11
N PRO A 206 -11.53 -22.78 -15.16
CA PRO A 206 -10.14 -22.50 -15.47
C PRO A 206 -9.46 -23.65 -16.22
N SER A 207 -8.56 -23.32 -17.15
CA SER A 207 -7.69 -24.33 -17.76
C SER A 207 -6.65 -24.83 -16.74
N GLU A 208 -6.08 -26.01 -16.96
CA GLU A 208 -4.99 -26.51 -16.12
C GLU A 208 -3.79 -25.55 -16.11
N GLU A 209 -3.50 -24.89 -17.22
CA GLU A 209 -2.45 -23.87 -17.32
C GLU A 209 -2.72 -22.69 -16.38
N GLN A 210 -3.94 -22.16 -16.35
CA GLN A 210 -4.31 -21.08 -15.43
C GLN A 210 -4.22 -21.51 -13.96
N LEU A 211 -4.52 -22.77 -13.65
CA LEU A 211 -4.35 -23.30 -12.30
C LEU A 211 -2.87 -23.44 -11.92
N MET A 212 -2.02 -23.88 -12.86
CA MET A 212 -0.58 -23.97 -12.65
C MET A 212 0.07 -22.62 -12.36
N GLU A 213 -0.40 -21.53 -12.99
CA GLU A 213 0.08 -20.16 -12.69
C GLU A 213 -0.21 -19.72 -11.24
N LEU A 214 -1.17 -20.37 -10.58
CA LEU A 214 -1.50 -20.20 -9.16
C LEU A 214 -0.90 -21.29 -8.27
N GLN A 215 -0.08 -22.19 -8.83
CA GLN A 215 0.42 -23.39 -8.16
C GLN A 215 -0.70 -24.29 -7.61
N LEU A 216 -1.84 -24.31 -8.28
CA LEU A 216 -2.99 -25.14 -7.93
C LEU A 216 -3.11 -26.33 -8.89
N ARG A 217 -3.59 -27.46 -8.36
CA ARG A 217 -4.00 -28.62 -9.15
C ARG A 217 -5.52 -28.65 -9.26
N PRO A 218 -6.10 -29.36 -10.25
CA PRO A 218 -7.56 -29.53 -10.36
C PRO A 218 -8.24 -30.06 -9.08
N ALA A 219 -7.53 -30.86 -8.28
CA ALA A 219 -8.03 -31.35 -7.00
C ALA A 219 -8.15 -30.25 -5.93
N ASP A 220 -7.31 -29.21 -5.97
CA ASP A 220 -7.26 -28.14 -4.98
C ASP A 220 -8.44 -27.15 -5.13
N ILE A 221 -9.12 -27.17 -6.29
CA ILE A 221 -10.25 -26.29 -6.61
C ILE A 221 -11.62 -26.97 -6.45
N SER A 222 -11.67 -28.19 -5.88
CA SER A 222 -12.93 -28.90 -5.65
C SER A 222 -13.91 -28.04 -4.84
N GLY A 223 -15.11 -27.79 -5.39
CA GLY A 223 -16.14 -26.96 -4.75
C GLY A 223 -15.92 -25.45 -4.86
N ARG A 224 -14.92 -24.98 -5.61
CA ARG A 224 -14.69 -23.56 -5.89
C ARG A 224 -15.32 -23.17 -7.23
N THR A 225 -15.92 -21.99 -7.27
CA THR A 225 -16.46 -21.39 -8.51
C THR A 225 -15.56 -20.25 -8.96
N PHE A 226 -15.24 -20.21 -10.25
CA PHE A 226 -14.44 -19.15 -10.84
C PHE A 226 -15.29 -18.28 -11.73
N PHE A 227 -14.97 -17.00 -11.76
CA PHE A 227 -15.70 -16.00 -12.51
C PHE A 227 -14.78 -15.20 -13.42
N ARG A 228 -15.33 -14.76 -14.55
CA ARG A 228 -14.69 -13.81 -15.45
C ARG A 228 -15.70 -12.81 -15.98
N GLY A 229 -15.22 -11.72 -16.56
CA GLY A 229 -16.07 -10.79 -17.30
C GLY A 229 -16.02 -11.09 -18.79
N ARG A 230 -17.15 -11.44 -19.42
CA ARG A 230 -17.21 -11.66 -20.88
C ARG A 230 -17.00 -10.41 -21.74
N GLY A 231 -17.08 -9.22 -21.12
CA GLY A 231 -17.06 -7.94 -21.80
C GLY A 231 -18.47 -7.46 -22.17
N CYS A 232 -18.78 -6.19 -21.87
CA CYS A 232 -20.02 -5.53 -22.24
C CYS A 232 -19.80 -4.02 -22.35
N ASP A 233 -20.80 -3.28 -22.82
CA ASP A 233 -20.69 -1.83 -22.99
C ASP A 233 -20.46 -1.10 -21.65
N ALA A 234 -21.01 -1.60 -20.54
CA ALA A 234 -20.81 -1.01 -19.22
C ALA A 234 -19.36 -1.08 -18.71
N CYS A 235 -18.53 -1.97 -19.26
CA CYS A 235 -17.10 -2.07 -18.95
C CYS A 235 -16.21 -1.78 -20.16
N ASN A 236 -16.75 -1.14 -21.21
CA ASN A 236 -16.04 -0.88 -22.46
C ASN A 236 -15.39 -2.15 -23.04
N ARG A 237 -16.10 -3.28 -22.96
CA ARG A 237 -15.67 -4.61 -23.43
C ARG A 237 -14.41 -5.17 -22.75
N SER A 238 -13.91 -4.54 -21.68
CA SER A 238 -12.71 -5.02 -20.98
C SER A 238 -12.96 -6.25 -20.11
N GLY A 239 -14.21 -6.49 -19.69
CA GLY A 239 -14.56 -7.49 -18.67
C GLY A 239 -14.37 -7.00 -17.23
N TYR A 240 -13.78 -5.82 -17.02
CA TYR A 240 -13.44 -5.30 -15.70
C TYR A 240 -14.06 -3.92 -15.44
N ARG A 241 -14.45 -3.64 -14.19
CA ARG A 241 -14.93 -2.31 -13.78
C ARG A 241 -14.57 -2.05 -12.33
N GLY A 242 -13.74 -1.04 -12.09
CA GLY A 242 -13.21 -0.72 -10.76
C GLY A 242 -11.98 -1.54 -10.39
N ARG A 243 -11.48 -1.33 -9.17
CA ARG A 243 -10.29 -1.97 -8.63
C ARG A 243 -10.55 -2.48 -7.22
N LEU A 244 -9.81 -3.51 -6.82
CA LEU A 244 -9.80 -4.11 -5.50
C LEU A 244 -8.36 -4.05 -4.98
N ALA A 245 -8.17 -3.63 -3.74
CA ALA A 245 -6.89 -3.79 -3.08
C ALA A 245 -6.77 -5.20 -2.51
N ILE A 246 -5.57 -5.77 -2.65
CA ILE A 246 -5.15 -6.99 -1.95
C ILE A 246 -3.96 -6.63 -1.07
N PHE A 247 -3.92 -7.22 0.11
CA PHE A 247 -3.01 -6.85 1.18
C PHE A 247 -2.22 -8.06 1.67
N GLU A 248 -0.98 -7.79 2.05
CA GLU A 248 -0.11 -8.67 2.83
C GLU A 248 0.37 -7.87 4.03
N ILE A 249 0.00 -8.31 5.24
CA ILE A 249 0.20 -7.55 6.48
C ILE A 249 1.13 -8.36 7.38
N MET A 250 2.38 -7.89 7.48
CA MET A 250 3.41 -8.46 8.35
C MET A 250 3.55 -7.62 9.60
N GLU A 251 2.99 -8.09 10.71
CA GLU A 251 3.18 -7.46 12.02
C GLU A 251 4.45 -7.98 12.70
N ILE A 252 5.25 -7.09 13.27
CA ILE A 252 6.55 -7.42 13.86
C ILE A 252 6.36 -7.79 15.33
N ASP A 253 6.28 -9.10 15.59
CA ASP A 253 6.28 -9.66 16.95
C ASP A 253 7.71 -9.97 17.44
N ASP A 254 7.84 -10.41 18.70
CA ASP A 254 9.15 -10.66 19.32
C ASP A 254 9.98 -11.73 18.59
N ALA A 255 9.33 -12.74 18.02
CA ALA A 255 10.04 -13.77 17.26
C ALA A 255 10.57 -13.22 15.92
N LEU A 256 9.78 -12.41 15.22
CA LEU A 256 10.27 -11.72 14.02
C LEU A 256 11.35 -10.71 14.37
N ARG A 257 11.28 -10.03 15.53
CA ARG A 257 12.36 -9.16 16.02
C ARG A 257 13.67 -9.95 16.18
N GLU A 258 13.65 -11.10 16.84
CA GLU A 258 14.86 -11.94 17.00
C GLU A 258 15.43 -12.37 15.64
N MET A 259 14.56 -12.73 14.69
CA MET A 259 14.94 -13.08 13.33
C MET A 259 15.57 -11.92 12.56
N ILE A 260 15.00 -10.73 12.67
CA ILE A 260 15.53 -9.50 12.04
C ILE A 260 16.88 -9.15 12.66
N MET A 261 17.02 -9.24 13.99
CA MET A 261 18.30 -9.03 14.68
C MET A 261 19.37 -10.03 14.25
N SER A 262 18.97 -11.26 13.90
CA SER A 262 19.86 -12.30 13.41
C SER A 262 20.09 -12.24 11.89
N GLU A 263 19.54 -11.22 11.22
CA GLU A 263 19.64 -10.98 9.77
C GLU A 263 19.31 -12.22 8.91
N VAL A 264 18.27 -12.95 9.30
CA VAL A 264 17.83 -14.13 8.54
C VAL A 264 17.36 -13.76 7.13
N SER A 265 17.38 -14.72 6.21
CA SER A 265 16.93 -14.46 4.84
C SER A 265 15.44 -14.10 4.78
N THR A 266 15.07 -13.31 3.76
CA THR A 266 13.68 -12.90 3.52
C THR A 266 12.72 -14.07 3.39
N ASN A 267 13.16 -15.20 2.82
CA ASN A 267 12.35 -16.42 2.70
C ASN A 267 12.05 -17.06 4.06
N VAL A 268 13.02 -17.05 4.98
CA VAL A 268 12.82 -17.53 6.36
C VAL A 268 11.84 -16.62 7.08
N LEU A 269 12.03 -15.29 6.97
CA LEU A 269 11.13 -14.30 7.57
C LEU A 269 9.69 -14.42 7.03
N ARG A 270 9.53 -14.61 5.72
CA ARG A 270 8.23 -14.83 5.06
C ARG A 270 7.55 -16.08 5.59
N THR A 271 8.27 -17.20 5.63
CA THR A 271 7.75 -18.48 6.11
C THR A 271 7.27 -18.37 7.56
N GLU A 272 8.05 -17.69 8.40
CA GLU A 272 7.71 -17.53 9.81
C GLU A 272 6.55 -16.55 10.03
N SER A 273 6.45 -15.51 9.22
CA SER A 273 5.32 -14.57 9.21
C SER A 273 4.02 -15.26 8.78
N ARG A 274 4.08 -16.14 7.76
CA ARG A 274 2.91 -16.93 7.31
C ARG A 274 2.36 -17.83 8.41
N LYS A 275 3.22 -18.45 9.23
CA LYS A 275 2.79 -19.25 10.39
C LYS A 275 2.05 -18.43 11.46
N ARG A 276 2.28 -17.10 11.50
CA ARG A 276 1.59 -16.14 12.40
C ARG A 276 0.31 -15.55 11.80
N GLY A 277 -0.12 -16.03 10.64
CA GLY A 277 -1.36 -15.59 10.00
C GLY A 277 -1.16 -14.48 8.97
N MET A 278 0.07 -14.10 8.63
CA MET A 278 0.30 -13.27 7.44
C MET A 278 -0.13 -14.03 6.19
N ARG A 279 -1.08 -13.48 5.45
CA ARG A 279 -1.42 -13.94 4.10
C ARG A 279 -0.57 -13.19 3.09
N THR A 280 0.02 -13.90 2.14
CA THR A 280 0.81 -13.30 1.07
C THR A 280 -0.11 -12.56 0.09
N LEU A 281 0.44 -11.66 -0.72
CA LEU A 281 -0.35 -10.99 -1.77
C LEU A 281 -1.04 -11.99 -2.70
N ARG A 282 -0.35 -13.09 -3.06
CA ARG A 282 -0.88 -14.17 -3.89
C ARG A 282 -2.04 -14.90 -3.20
N GLU A 283 -1.90 -15.22 -1.92
CA GLU A 283 -2.95 -15.88 -1.13
C GLU A 283 -4.18 -14.96 -0.96
N SER A 284 -3.97 -13.67 -0.69
CA SER A 284 -5.03 -12.67 -0.61
C SER A 284 -5.77 -12.52 -1.95
N GLY A 285 -5.02 -12.50 -3.05
CA GLY A 285 -5.56 -12.54 -4.41
C GLY A 285 -6.37 -13.81 -4.69
N LEU A 286 -5.90 -14.97 -4.23
CA LEU A 286 -6.61 -16.23 -4.42
C LEU A 286 -7.97 -16.24 -3.72
N LEU A 287 -8.04 -15.72 -2.49
CA LEU A 287 -9.32 -15.54 -1.80
C LEU A 287 -10.24 -14.60 -2.59
N ALA A 288 -9.71 -13.52 -3.18
CA ALA A 288 -10.51 -12.59 -3.99
C ALA A 288 -11.04 -13.23 -5.29
N ILE A 289 -10.30 -14.20 -5.86
CA ILE A 289 -10.77 -15.02 -6.99
C ILE A 289 -11.94 -15.90 -6.55
N TYR A 290 -11.82 -16.58 -5.40
CA TYR A 290 -12.88 -17.44 -4.87
C TYR A 290 -14.15 -16.66 -4.49
N ASP A 291 -14.00 -15.41 -4.06
CA ASP A 291 -15.13 -14.49 -3.83
C ASP A 291 -15.73 -13.96 -5.15
N GLY A 292 -15.15 -14.33 -6.30
CA GLY A 292 -15.55 -13.90 -7.63
C GLY A 292 -15.40 -12.40 -7.85
N GLN A 293 -14.45 -11.76 -7.18
CA GLN A 293 -14.21 -10.32 -7.29
C GLN A 293 -13.18 -9.97 -8.36
N THR A 294 -12.21 -10.85 -8.60
CA THR A 294 -11.14 -10.70 -9.59
C THR A 294 -10.89 -12.00 -10.34
N THR A 295 -10.00 -11.99 -11.32
CA THR A 295 -9.64 -13.14 -12.17
C THR A 295 -8.25 -13.67 -11.84
N ILE A 296 -7.96 -14.89 -12.31
CA ILE A 296 -6.63 -15.50 -12.24
C ILE A 296 -5.60 -14.57 -12.89
N ASP A 297 -5.85 -14.14 -14.13
CA ASP A 297 -4.95 -13.27 -14.92
C ASP A 297 -4.62 -11.93 -14.24
N GLU A 298 -5.48 -11.43 -13.35
CA GLU A 298 -5.21 -10.22 -12.59
C GLU A 298 -4.28 -10.50 -11.41
N VAL A 299 -4.56 -11.56 -10.64
CA VAL A 299 -3.73 -11.92 -9.49
C VAL A 299 -2.33 -12.33 -9.95
N VAL A 300 -2.24 -13.13 -11.01
CA VAL A 300 -0.96 -13.59 -11.57
C VAL A 300 -0.09 -12.42 -12.04
N ARG A 301 -0.70 -11.41 -12.65
CA ARG A 301 -0.02 -10.22 -13.17
C ARG A 301 0.49 -9.29 -12.06
N GLU A 302 -0.32 -9.08 -11.03
CA GLU A 302 -0.05 -8.06 -10.00
C GLU A 302 0.77 -8.60 -8.82
N THR A 303 0.94 -9.92 -8.71
CA THR A 303 1.65 -10.57 -7.60
C THR A 303 2.75 -11.47 -8.11
N ILE A 304 3.75 -11.76 -7.28
CA ILE A 304 4.85 -12.65 -7.63
C ILE A 304 4.54 -14.05 -7.11
N VAL A 305 5.03 -15.08 -7.80
CA VAL A 305 5.01 -16.44 -7.27
C VAL A 305 6.09 -16.54 -6.20
N GLU A 306 5.68 -16.89 -4.98
CA GLU A 306 6.60 -17.05 -3.86
C GLU A 306 6.90 -18.55 -3.70
N ASP A 307 8.19 -18.90 -3.69
CA ASP A 307 8.69 -20.26 -3.43
C ASP A 307 8.56 -20.65 -1.95
#